data_AF-A0A7C6DQL2-F1
#
_entry.id   AF-A0A7C6DQL2-F1
#
_cell.length_a   1.000
_cell.length_b   1.000
_cell.length_c   1.000
_cell.angle_alpha   90.00
_cell.angle_beta   90.00
_cell.angle_gamma   90.00
#
_symmetry.space_group_name_H-M   'P 1'
#
loop_
_entity.id
_entity.type
_entity.pdbx_description
1 polymer ?
#
loop_
_entity_poly.entity_id
_entity_poly.type
_entity_poly.pdbx_seq_one_letter_code
_entity_poly.pdbx_strand_id
1 'polypeptide(L)'
;MFRLYDFLLGFFVGFLIVSNIVTIKVFELNIFGFKLVFDGGALIFPLTYIFADIFTEVYGYKKTRKIIWTGFIILLIFNVLLYITILLPPEKSWDLTIGQENFKKVLGISPQIAIAGIVGYFWGEFTNSFVLAKMKIKSQGKNLWNRIVLSTVFGQLVDTTLFCTIAFFNVLDFKSMINYIITGYLYKVLVEIIFSPITMIVIAKIKKIEKMDYYDYNTNFNPFAVKIYD
;
A
#
# COMPACT_ATOMS: atom_id res chain seq x y z
N MET A 1 23.07 12.46 -8.25
CA MET A 1 22.83 11.97 -6.88
C MET A 1 21.37 12.26 -6.56
N PHE A 2 20.57 11.24 -6.27
CA PHE A 2 19.17 11.43 -5.91
C PHE A 2 19.11 12.13 -4.55
N ARG A 3 18.43 13.27 -4.43
CA ARG A 3 18.46 14.09 -3.21
C ARG A 3 17.37 13.70 -2.21
N LEU A 4 16.22 13.29 -2.71
CA LEU A 4 15.02 12.97 -1.94
C LEU A 4 14.67 11.48 -1.98
N TYR A 5 15.22 10.71 -2.93
CA TYR A 5 14.85 9.30 -3.13
C TYR A 5 14.93 8.46 -1.85
N ASP A 6 16.04 8.55 -1.10
CA ASP A 6 16.25 7.77 0.12
C ASP A 6 15.28 8.19 1.24
N PHE A 7 15.00 9.49 1.36
CA PHE A 7 14.01 9.99 2.31
C PHE A 7 12.60 9.52 1.96
N LEU A 8 12.19 9.63 0.69
CA LEU A 8 10.90 9.15 0.22
C LEU A 8 10.76 7.63 0.46
N LEU A 9 11.85 6.88 0.29
CA LEU A 9 11.86 5.43 0.52
C LEU A 9 11.65 5.12 2.01
N GLY A 10 12.37 5.83 2.88
CA GLY A 10 12.20 5.72 4.33
C GLY A 10 10.76 6.03 4.77
N PHE A 11 10.17 7.11 4.25
CA PHE A 11 8.77 7.45 4.53
C PHE A 11 7.80 6.40 4.00
N PHE A 12 7.99 5.91 2.78
CA PHE A 12 7.13 4.89 2.20
C PHE A 12 7.14 3.59 3.03
N VAL A 13 8.32 3.08 3.37
CA VAL A 13 8.45 1.87 4.21
C VAL A 13 7.90 2.13 5.61
N GLY A 14 8.16 3.30 6.19
CA GLY A 14 7.61 3.70 7.48
C GLY A 14 6.09 3.74 7.49
N PHE A 15 5.47 4.40 6.51
CA PHE A 15 4.01 4.43 6.37
C PHE A 15 3.41 3.05 6.12
N LEU A 16 4.09 2.19 5.37
CA LEU A 16 3.67 0.81 5.16
C LEU A 16 3.61 0.03 6.48
N ILE A 17 4.63 0.14 7.34
CA ILE A 17 4.65 -0.51 8.66
C ILE A 17 3.61 0.12 9.59
N VAL A 18 3.52 1.45 9.63
CA VAL A 18 2.53 2.16 10.45
C VAL A 18 1.11 1.72 10.07
N SER A 19 0.82 1.64 8.77
CA SER A 19 -0.45 1.15 8.23
C SER A 19 -0.79 -0.24 8.77
N ASN A 20 0.17 -1.17 8.79
CA ASN A 20 -0.04 -2.51 9.31
C ASN A 20 -0.48 -2.53 10.79
N ILE A 21 0.06 -1.64 11.62
CA ILE A 21 -0.31 -1.54 13.04
C ILE A 21 -1.67 -0.86 13.21
N VAL A 22 -1.91 0.27 12.53
CA VAL A 22 -3.15 1.05 12.74
C VAL A 22 -4.39 0.33 12.18
N THR A 23 -4.22 -0.56 11.21
CA THR A 23 -5.28 -1.41 10.63
C THR A 23 -5.96 -2.30 11.68
N ILE A 24 -5.27 -2.60 12.79
CA ILE A 24 -5.83 -3.41 13.89
C ILE A 24 -7.04 -2.71 14.52
N LYS A 25 -7.07 -1.37 14.53
CA LYS A 25 -8.17 -0.61 15.11
C LYS A 25 -9.25 -0.32 14.06
N VAL A 26 -10.42 -0.89 14.26
CA VAL A 26 -11.64 -0.57 13.51
C VAL A 26 -12.41 0.56 14.22
N PHE A 27 -12.99 1.48 13.45
CA PHE A 27 -13.82 2.58 13.92
C PHE A 27 -15.06 2.76 13.04
N GLU A 28 -16.13 3.30 13.61
CA GLU A 28 -17.38 3.63 12.92
C GLU A 28 -17.53 5.15 12.82
N LEU A 29 -17.89 5.65 11.63
CA LEU A 29 -18.30 7.03 11.40
C LEU A 29 -19.75 7.06 10.95
N ASN A 30 -20.53 7.98 11.53
CA ASN A 30 -21.89 8.24 11.10
C ASN A 30 -21.91 9.51 10.25
N ILE A 31 -22.00 9.36 8.92
CA ILE A 31 -21.96 10.46 7.96
C ILE A 31 -23.31 10.51 7.24
N PHE A 32 -24.05 11.62 7.39
CA PHE A 32 -25.38 11.80 6.79
C PHE A 32 -26.38 10.65 7.08
N GLY A 33 -26.28 10.03 8.26
CA GLY A 33 -27.14 8.90 8.65
C GLY A 33 -26.66 7.53 8.14
N PHE A 34 -25.58 7.47 7.36
CA PHE A 34 -24.95 6.24 6.95
C PHE A 34 -23.85 5.84 7.93
N LYS A 35 -23.92 4.59 8.40
CA LYS A 35 -22.86 3.98 9.20
C LYS A 35 -21.77 3.43 8.29
N LEU A 36 -20.60 4.05 8.34
CA LEU A 36 -19.42 3.65 7.60
C LEU A 36 -18.40 3.08 8.57
N VAL A 37 -17.96 1.84 8.31
CA VAL A 37 -16.96 1.15 9.12
C VAL A 37 -15.63 1.20 8.37
N PHE A 38 -14.59 1.70 9.05
CA PHE A 38 -13.23 1.80 8.53
C PHE A 38 -12.24 1.24 9.54
N ASP A 39 -11.06 0.86 9.07
CA ASP A 39 -9.92 0.57 9.93
C ASP A 39 -8.89 1.71 9.89
N GLY A 40 -7.99 1.77 10.87
CA GLY A 40 -6.97 2.82 10.93
C GLY A 40 -6.03 2.85 9.71
N GLY A 41 -5.88 1.72 9.01
CA GLY A 41 -5.12 1.62 7.76
C GLY A 41 -5.71 2.49 6.66
N ALA A 42 -7.03 2.65 6.62
CA ALA A 42 -7.73 3.55 5.68
C ALA A 42 -7.22 5.00 5.73
N LEU A 43 -6.68 5.45 6.87
CA LEU A 43 -6.12 6.80 7.03
C LEU A 43 -4.72 6.95 6.43
N ILE A 44 -3.92 5.88 6.43
CA ILE A 44 -2.50 5.90 6.03
C ILE A 44 -2.34 5.41 4.59
N PHE A 45 -3.22 4.53 4.14
CA PHE A 45 -3.16 3.91 2.83
C PHE A 45 -3.11 4.91 1.65
N PRO A 46 -3.85 6.04 1.65
CA PRO A 46 -3.72 7.07 0.62
C PRO A 46 -2.29 7.62 0.51
N LEU A 47 -1.62 7.79 1.65
CA LEU A 47 -0.24 8.26 1.65
C LEU A 47 0.68 7.25 0.97
N THR A 48 0.55 5.96 1.25
CA THR A 48 1.39 4.93 0.63
C THR A 48 1.28 4.91 -0.90
N TYR A 49 0.07 5.08 -1.44
CA TYR A 49 -0.17 5.17 -2.89
C TYR A 49 0.41 6.45 -3.49
N ILE A 50 0.27 7.59 -2.81
CA ILE A 50 0.90 8.86 -3.23
C ILE A 50 2.43 8.69 -3.39
N PHE A 51 3.09 8.01 -2.45
CA PHE A 51 4.52 7.72 -2.58
C PHE A 51 4.81 6.79 -3.76
N ALA A 52 4.02 5.73 -3.96
CA ALA A 52 4.18 4.80 -5.09
C ALA A 52 4.03 5.51 -6.45
N ASP A 53 3.05 6.41 -6.58
CA ASP A 53 2.85 7.24 -7.77
C ASP A 53 4.00 8.21 -7.98
N ILE A 54 4.49 8.87 -6.92
CA ILE A 54 5.69 9.73 -6.98
C ILE A 54 6.88 8.91 -7.49
N PHE A 55 7.08 7.70 -6.98
CA PHE A 55 8.22 6.89 -7.39
C PHE A 55 8.16 6.52 -8.87
N THR A 56 7.00 6.06 -9.31
CA THR A 56 6.80 5.62 -10.69
C THR A 56 6.85 6.80 -11.65
N GLU A 57 6.26 7.93 -11.28
CA GLU A 57 6.18 9.10 -12.14
C GLU A 57 7.49 9.90 -12.21
N VAL A 58 8.33 9.90 -11.16
CA VAL A 58 9.61 10.62 -11.15
C VAL A 58 10.78 9.72 -11.55
N TYR A 59 10.89 8.55 -10.92
CA TYR A 59 12.07 7.69 -11.00
C TYR A 59 11.88 6.47 -11.92
N GLY A 60 10.65 6.20 -12.35
CA GLY A 60 10.32 5.12 -13.28
C GLY A 60 10.10 3.75 -12.63
N TYR A 61 9.48 2.86 -13.39
CA TYR A 61 9.04 1.54 -12.92
C TYR A 61 10.19 0.64 -12.39
N LYS A 62 11.39 0.73 -13.00
CA LYS A 62 12.57 -0.04 -12.54
C LYS A 62 12.93 0.30 -11.09
N LYS A 63 12.83 1.57 -10.71
CA LYS A 63 13.10 2.03 -9.34
C LYS A 63 11.92 1.73 -8.42
N THR A 64 10.68 1.95 -8.86
CA THR A 64 9.48 1.58 -8.08
C THR A 64 9.47 0.10 -7.71
N ARG A 65 9.82 -0.80 -8.63
CA ARG A 65 9.92 -2.24 -8.33
C ARG A 65 10.82 -2.53 -7.14
N LYS A 66 12.00 -1.91 -7.07
CA LYS A 66 12.92 -2.11 -5.94
C LYS A 66 12.28 -1.65 -4.63
N ILE A 67 11.52 -0.57 -4.68
CA ILE A 67 10.85 0.02 -3.53
C ILE A 67 9.71 -0.88 -3.06
N ILE A 68 8.88 -1.39 -3.97
CA ILE A 68 7.82 -2.35 -3.68
C ILE A 68 8.42 -3.60 -3.01
N TRP A 69 9.48 -4.17 -3.58
CA TRP A 69 10.19 -5.31 -2.99
C TRP A 69 10.79 -5.00 -1.62
N THR A 70 11.37 -3.81 -1.44
CA THR A 70 11.96 -3.40 -0.16
C THR A 70 10.88 -3.27 0.90
N GLY A 71 9.80 -2.55 0.63
CA GLY A 71 8.66 -2.42 1.53
C GLY A 71 8.05 -3.78 1.87
N PHE A 72 7.87 -4.63 0.86
CA PHE A 72 7.36 -5.99 1.03
C PHE A 72 8.24 -6.85 1.96
N ILE A 73 9.56 -6.89 1.71
CA ILE A 73 10.49 -7.68 2.54
C ILE A 73 10.49 -7.18 3.97
N ILE A 74 10.52 -5.86 4.19
CA ILE A 74 10.51 -5.28 5.53
C ILE A 74 9.19 -5.56 6.25
N LEU A 75 8.05 -5.48 5.55
CA LEU A 75 6.75 -5.82 6.11
C LEU A 75 6.67 -7.31 6.51
N LEU A 76 7.24 -8.20 5.69
CA LEU A 76 7.31 -9.62 6.01
C LEU A 76 8.18 -9.87 7.25
N ILE A 77 9.36 -9.24 7.34
CA ILE A 77 10.24 -9.32 8.51
C ILE A 77 9.50 -8.82 9.75
N PHE A 78 8.80 -7.69 9.66
CA PHE A 78 8.02 -7.12 10.75
C PHE A 78 6.98 -8.12 11.29
N ASN A 79 6.18 -8.72 10.40
CA ASN A 79 5.16 -9.70 10.79
C ASN A 79 5.76 -10.98 11.39
N VAL A 80 6.87 -11.48 10.84
CA VAL A 80 7.58 -12.66 11.38
C VAL A 80 8.13 -12.37 12.77
N LEU A 81 8.75 -11.22 12.99
CA LEU A 81 9.28 -10.83 14.30
C LEU A 81 8.16 -10.65 15.33
N LEU A 82 7.04 -10.04 14.95
CA LEU A 82 5.85 -9.97 15.81
C LEU A 82 5.34 -11.36 16.18
N TYR A 83 5.22 -12.27 15.20
CA TYR A 83 4.77 -13.63 15.44
C TYR A 83 5.70 -14.40 16.39
N ILE A 84 7.02 -14.31 16.19
CA ILE A 84 8.01 -14.91 17.09
C ILE A 84 7.86 -14.32 18.50
N THR A 85 7.70 -13.00 18.63
CA THR A 85 7.54 -12.32 19.91
C THR A 85 6.31 -12.82 20.67
N ILE A 86 5.21 -13.10 19.97
CA ILE A 86 3.98 -13.67 20.55
C ILE A 86 4.17 -15.11 21.04
N LEU A 87 5.11 -15.87 20.47
CA LEU A 87 5.37 -17.25 20.90
C LEU A 87 6.31 -17.36 22.10
N LEU A 88 7.09 -16.31 22.39
CA LEU A 88 8.01 -16.31 23.51
C LEU A 88 7.25 -16.28 24.86
N PRO A 89 7.77 -16.94 25.91
CA PRO A 89 7.15 -16.93 27.23
C PRO A 89 7.18 -15.52 27.82
N PRO A 90 6.08 -15.06 28.45
CA PRO A 90 6.02 -13.75 29.06
C PRO A 90 6.87 -13.68 30.34
N GLU A 91 7.46 -12.53 30.60
CA GLU A 91 8.08 -12.23 31.90
C GLU A 91 6.98 -11.91 32.93
N LYS A 92 7.15 -12.36 34.18
CA LYS A 92 6.10 -12.32 35.21
C LYS A 92 5.59 -10.90 35.51
N SER A 93 6.48 -9.91 35.59
CA SER A 93 6.12 -8.53 35.91
C SER A 93 5.43 -7.82 34.74
N TRP A 94 5.88 -8.10 33.51
CA TRP A 94 5.22 -7.64 32.29
C TRP A 94 3.83 -8.25 32.12
N ASP A 95 3.65 -9.53 32.45
CA ASP A 95 2.37 -10.23 32.31
C ASP A 95 1.28 -9.65 33.24
N LEU A 96 1.68 -9.09 34.39
CA LEU A 96 0.79 -8.41 35.32
C LEU A 96 0.31 -7.03 34.86
N THR A 97 0.94 -6.43 33.83
CA THR A 97 0.63 -5.07 33.35
C THR A 97 -0.05 -5.11 31.98
N ILE A 98 0.73 -5.36 30.92
CA ILE A 98 0.19 -5.49 29.57
C ILE A 98 -0.42 -6.87 29.41
N GLY A 99 0.31 -7.93 29.79
CA GLY A 99 -0.19 -9.30 29.67
C GLY A 99 -0.03 -9.91 28.28
N GLN A 100 0.36 -11.19 28.26
CA GLN A 100 0.50 -11.98 27.04
C GLN A 100 -0.80 -12.07 26.25
N GLU A 101 -1.92 -12.19 26.98
CA GLU A 101 -3.24 -12.32 26.37
C GLU A 101 -3.62 -11.05 25.59
N ASN A 102 -3.40 -9.86 26.15
CA ASN A 102 -3.71 -8.61 25.48
C ASN A 102 -2.77 -8.36 24.30
N PHE A 103 -1.47 -8.64 24.47
CA PHE A 103 -0.49 -8.51 23.38
C PHE A 103 -0.88 -9.40 22.19
N LYS A 104 -1.26 -10.66 22.46
CA LYS A 104 -1.73 -11.59 21.42
C LYS A 104 -3.07 -11.16 20.80
N LYS A 105 -4.01 -10.62 21.57
CA LYS A 105 -5.31 -10.15 21.03
C LYS A 105 -5.15 -8.95 20.09
N VAL A 106 -4.23 -8.04 20.40
CA VAL A 106 -4.00 -6.83 19.60
C VAL A 106 -3.07 -7.11 18.42
N LEU A 107 -1.89 -7.70 18.67
CA LEU A 107 -0.84 -7.85 17.65
C LEU A 107 -0.78 -9.25 17.02
N GLY A 108 -1.56 -10.21 17.51
CA GLY A 108 -1.72 -11.53 16.91
C GLY A 108 -2.58 -11.47 15.66
N ILE A 109 -2.06 -10.82 14.62
CA ILE A 109 -2.67 -10.81 13.30
C ILE A 109 -2.81 -12.26 12.82
N SER A 110 -4.01 -12.64 12.38
CA SER A 110 -4.23 -13.95 11.78
C SER A 110 -3.27 -14.15 10.61
N PRO A 111 -2.53 -15.28 10.52
CA PRO A 111 -1.68 -15.58 9.37
C PRO A 111 -2.40 -15.40 8.03
N GLN A 112 -3.71 -15.66 8.00
CA GLN A 112 -4.56 -15.45 6.83
C GLN A 112 -4.64 -13.97 6.41
N ILE A 113 -4.83 -13.05 7.35
CA ILE A 113 -4.88 -11.60 7.08
C ILE A 113 -3.48 -11.10 6.66
N ALA A 114 -2.42 -11.61 7.29
CA ALA A 114 -1.05 -11.27 6.91
C ALA A 114 -0.75 -11.69 5.46
N ILE A 115 -1.10 -12.93 5.08
CA ILE A 115 -0.95 -13.43 3.71
C ILE A 115 -1.80 -12.62 2.73
N ALA A 116 -3.04 -12.29 3.09
CA ALA A 116 -3.91 -11.47 2.28
C ALA A 116 -3.32 -10.08 2.01
N GLY A 117 -2.81 -9.41 3.04
CA GLY A 117 -2.13 -8.11 2.94
C GLY A 117 -0.91 -8.17 2.04
N ILE A 118 -0.08 -9.20 2.22
CA ILE A 118 1.11 -9.47 1.40
C ILE A 118 0.74 -9.61 -0.08
N VAL A 119 -0.21 -10.49 -0.40
CA VAL A 119 -0.56 -10.83 -1.78
C VAL A 119 -1.30 -9.67 -2.45
N GLY A 120 -2.27 -9.07 -1.76
CA GLY A 120 -3.04 -7.93 -2.27
C GLY A 120 -2.14 -6.74 -2.57
N TYR A 121 -1.36 -6.32 -1.58
CA TYR A 121 -0.46 -5.17 -1.73
C TYR A 121 0.56 -5.39 -2.85
N PHE A 122 1.22 -6.56 -2.89
CA PHE A 122 2.24 -6.87 -3.89
C PHE A 122 1.68 -6.74 -5.31
N TRP A 123 0.58 -7.43 -5.61
CA TRP A 123 -0.01 -7.40 -6.96
C TRP A 123 -0.70 -6.08 -7.28
N GLY A 124 -1.31 -5.42 -6.29
CA GLY A 124 -1.91 -4.10 -6.44
C GLY A 124 -0.91 -3.03 -6.83
N GLU A 125 0.19 -2.92 -6.09
CA GLU A 125 1.26 -1.95 -6.34
C GLU A 125 1.97 -2.18 -7.68
N PHE A 126 2.24 -3.44 -8.03
CA PHE A 126 2.80 -3.75 -9.34
C PHE A 126 1.85 -3.42 -10.49
N THR A 127 0.54 -3.63 -10.29
CA THR A 127 -0.49 -3.27 -11.27
C THR A 127 -0.59 -1.76 -11.42
N ASN A 128 -0.68 -1.01 -10.31
CA ASN A 128 -0.72 0.46 -10.33
C ASN A 128 0.51 1.00 -11.08
N SER A 129 1.71 0.64 -10.64
CA SER A 129 2.95 1.18 -11.19
C SER A 129 3.14 0.81 -12.66
N PHE A 130 2.72 -0.39 -13.07
CA PHE A 130 2.72 -0.81 -14.48
C PHE A 130 1.80 0.08 -15.32
N VAL A 131 0.55 0.27 -14.89
CA VAL A 131 -0.44 1.08 -15.60
C VAL A 131 0.04 2.52 -15.71
N LEU A 132 0.51 3.11 -14.61
CA LEU A 132 0.99 4.49 -14.58
C LEU A 132 2.14 4.72 -15.57
N ALA A 133 3.16 3.85 -15.53
CA ALA A 133 4.32 3.93 -16.42
C ALA A 133 3.96 3.75 -17.90
N LYS A 134 3.10 2.78 -18.23
CA LYS A 134 2.63 2.55 -19.61
C LYS A 134 1.80 3.73 -20.12
N MET A 135 0.91 4.27 -19.28
CA MET A 135 0.11 5.44 -19.65
C MET A 135 0.96 6.67 -19.88
N LYS A 136 2.04 6.88 -19.10
CA LYS A 136 2.96 8.00 -19.27
C LYS A 136 3.64 8.00 -20.63
N ILE A 137 4.08 6.83 -21.08
CA ILE A 137 4.64 6.64 -22.43
C ILE A 137 3.58 6.96 -23.48
N LYS A 138 2.39 6.35 -23.36
CA LYS A 138 1.28 6.51 -24.32
C LYS A 138 0.82 7.97 -24.42
N SER A 139 0.79 8.69 -23.30
CA SER A 139 0.33 10.07 -23.24
C SER A 139 1.44 11.11 -23.45
N GLN A 140 2.68 10.67 -23.70
CA GLN A 140 3.85 11.54 -23.82
C GLN A 140 3.96 12.51 -22.62
N GLY A 141 3.68 12.01 -21.42
CA GLY A 141 3.73 12.79 -20.19
C GLY A 141 2.50 13.66 -19.92
N LYS A 142 1.54 13.79 -20.85
CA LYS A 142 0.33 14.61 -20.69
C LYS A 142 -0.71 13.96 -19.79
N ASN A 143 -1.55 14.78 -19.15
CA ASN A 143 -2.70 14.37 -18.32
C ASN A 143 -2.31 13.49 -17.11
N LEU A 144 -1.43 14.01 -16.24
CA LEU A 144 -0.98 13.29 -15.04
C LEU A 144 -2.14 12.84 -14.13
N TRP A 145 -3.17 13.69 -13.95
CA TRP A 145 -4.34 13.34 -13.13
C TRP A 145 -5.02 12.05 -13.60
N ASN A 146 -5.30 11.92 -14.90
CA ASN A 146 -5.90 10.70 -15.46
C ASN A 146 -5.02 9.48 -15.22
N ARG A 147 -3.69 9.64 -15.27
CA ARG A 147 -2.76 8.53 -15.05
C ARG A 147 -2.85 8.03 -13.61
N ILE A 148 -2.75 8.93 -12.64
CA ILE A 148 -2.82 8.62 -11.20
C ILE A 148 -4.16 7.93 -10.87
N VAL A 149 -5.27 8.51 -11.32
CA VAL A 149 -6.60 7.96 -11.02
C VAL A 149 -6.77 6.58 -11.67
N LEU A 150 -6.39 6.41 -12.94
CA LEU A 150 -6.56 5.13 -13.64
C LEU A 150 -5.61 4.06 -13.13
N SER A 151 -4.35 4.37 -12.81
CA SER A 151 -3.44 3.40 -12.19
C SER A 151 -3.97 2.92 -10.85
N THR A 152 -4.54 3.81 -10.04
CA THR A 152 -5.16 3.45 -8.77
C THR A 152 -6.44 2.64 -8.97
N VAL A 153 -7.30 2.97 -9.93
CA VAL A 153 -8.47 2.14 -10.28
C VAL A 153 -8.06 0.68 -10.55
N PHE A 154 -7.05 0.44 -11.39
CA PHE A 154 -6.62 -0.92 -11.69
C PHE A 154 -5.86 -1.57 -10.52
N GLY A 155 -4.98 -0.83 -9.85
CA GLY A 155 -4.23 -1.33 -8.71
C GLY A 155 -5.12 -1.73 -7.54
N GLN A 156 -6.09 -0.89 -7.18
CA GLN A 156 -7.02 -1.15 -6.08
C GLN A 156 -7.99 -2.27 -6.36
N LEU A 157 -8.38 -2.46 -7.62
CA LEU A 157 -9.21 -3.58 -8.00
C LEU A 157 -8.48 -4.90 -7.71
N VAL A 158 -7.20 -4.99 -8.09
CA VAL A 158 -6.37 -6.17 -7.82
C VAL A 158 -6.10 -6.33 -6.33
N ASP A 159 -5.64 -5.27 -5.65
CA ASP A 159 -5.35 -5.29 -4.21
C ASP A 159 -6.57 -5.72 -3.40
N THR A 160 -7.66 -4.98 -3.51
CA THR A 160 -8.84 -5.16 -2.66
C THR A 160 -9.50 -6.51 -2.95
N THR A 161 -9.54 -6.95 -4.21
CA THR A 161 -10.12 -8.27 -4.55
C THR A 161 -9.28 -9.40 -3.97
N LEU A 162 -7.96 -9.39 -4.19
CA LEU A 162 -7.07 -10.43 -3.66
C LEU A 162 -7.07 -10.44 -2.13
N PHE A 163 -6.96 -9.25 -1.53
CA PHE A 163 -6.99 -9.08 -0.08
C PHE A 163 -8.27 -9.67 0.51
N CYS A 164 -9.44 -9.21 0.07
CA CYS A 164 -10.70 -9.65 0.66
C CYS A 164 -10.97 -11.14 0.41
N THR A 165 -10.63 -11.63 -0.79
CA THR A 165 -10.82 -13.04 -1.14
C THR A 165 -9.98 -13.93 -0.23
N ILE A 166 -8.73 -13.57 0.05
CA ILE A 166 -7.85 -14.38 0.91
C ILE A 166 -8.18 -14.18 2.39
N ALA A 167 -8.36 -12.93 2.83
CA ALA A 167 -8.58 -12.57 4.23
C ALA A 167 -9.89 -13.15 4.79
N PHE A 168 -10.94 -13.17 3.96
CA PHE A 168 -12.28 -13.54 4.38
C PHE A 168 -12.80 -14.83 3.75
N PHE A 169 -11.92 -15.60 3.09
CA PHE A 169 -12.26 -16.93 2.58
C PHE A 169 -12.82 -17.80 3.70
N ASN A 170 -14.06 -18.30 3.54
CA ASN A 170 -14.82 -19.05 4.54
C ASN A 170 -15.08 -18.33 5.88
N VAL A 171 -14.88 -17.01 5.95
CA VAL A 171 -15.19 -16.19 7.13
C VAL A 171 -16.47 -15.38 6.92
N LEU A 172 -16.59 -14.72 5.76
CA LEU A 172 -17.78 -13.97 5.37
C LEU A 172 -18.58 -14.73 4.32
N ASP A 173 -19.90 -14.55 4.31
CA ASP A 173 -20.71 -15.01 3.19
C ASP A 173 -20.36 -14.23 1.91
N PHE A 174 -20.62 -14.85 0.76
CA PHE A 174 -20.22 -14.30 -0.54
C PHE A 174 -20.78 -12.88 -0.80
N LYS A 175 -22.01 -12.59 -0.35
CA LYS A 175 -22.65 -11.30 -0.56
C LYS A 175 -21.99 -10.23 0.31
N SER A 176 -21.70 -10.54 1.56
CA SER A 176 -20.96 -9.64 2.47
C SER A 176 -19.55 -9.39 1.97
N MET A 177 -18.85 -10.41 1.46
CA MET A 177 -17.51 -10.27 0.90
C MET A 177 -17.49 -9.35 -0.34
N ILE A 178 -18.44 -9.54 -1.28
CA ILE A 178 -18.58 -8.64 -2.44
C ILE A 178 -18.85 -7.21 -1.99
N ASN A 179 -19.76 -7.01 -1.03
CA ASN A 179 -20.07 -5.68 -0.52
C ASN A 179 -18.83 -5.00 0.08
N TYR A 180 -18.05 -5.76 0.85
CA TYR A 180 -16.80 -5.28 1.44
C TYR A 180 -15.76 -4.89 0.38
N ILE A 181 -15.60 -5.71 -0.67
CA ILE A 181 -14.72 -5.40 -1.81
C ILE A 181 -15.17 -4.11 -2.48
N ILE A 182 -16.45 -3.97 -2.81
CA ILE A 182 -16.97 -2.80 -3.53
C ILE A 182 -16.81 -1.53 -2.68
N THR A 183 -17.19 -1.60 -1.41
CA THR A 183 -17.13 -0.43 -0.52
C THR A 183 -15.69 0.01 -0.28
N GLY A 184 -14.80 -0.93 0.04
CA GLY A 184 -13.38 -0.64 0.24
C GLY A 184 -12.72 -0.10 -1.04
N TYR A 185 -13.02 -0.70 -2.18
CA TYR A 185 -12.52 -0.26 -3.48
C TYR A 185 -12.97 1.17 -3.82
N LEU A 186 -14.28 1.46 -3.72
CA LEU A 186 -14.81 2.79 -4.02
C LEU A 186 -14.25 3.84 -3.07
N TYR A 187 -14.14 3.53 -1.77
CA TYR A 187 -13.53 4.42 -0.80
C TYR A 187 -12.10 4.79 -1.22
N LYS A 188 -11.25 3.79 -1.49
CA LYS A 188 -9.84 4.00 -1.84
C LYS A 188 -9.70 4.83 -3.14
N VAL A 189 -10.51 4.54 -4.16
CA VAL A 189 -10.52 5.30 -5.42
C VAL A 189 -11.00 6.74 -5.22
N LEU A 190 -12.05 6.96 -4.43
CA LEU A 190 -12.55 8.31 -4.13
C LEU A 190 -11.51 9.14 -3.39
N VAL A 191 -10.83 8.54 -2.40
CA VAL A 191 -9.75 9.23 -1.70
C VAL A 191 -8.62 9.59 -2.65
N GLU A 192 -8.22 8.71 -3.57
CA GLU A 192 -7.22 9.04 -4.58
C GLU A 192 -7.63 10.24 -5.44
N ILE A 193 -8.88 10.26 -5.92
CA ILE A 193 -9.40 11.37 -6.73
C ILE A 193 -9.29 12.71 -5.98
N ILE A 194 -9.61 12.71 -4.68
CA ILE A 194 -9.54 13.88 -3.81
C ILE A 194 -8.10 14.33 -3.57
N PHE A 195 -7.17 13.39 -3.38
CA PHE A 195 -5.77 13.68 -3.07
C PHE A 195 -4.89 13.93 -4.31
N SER A 196 -5.31 13.43 -5.48
CA SER A 196 -4.59 13.56 -6.76
C SER A 196 -4.11 14.98 -7.07
N PRO A 197 -4.88 16.08 -6.84
CA PRO A 197 -4.39 17.44 -7.02
C PRO A 197 -3.13 17.75 -6.20
N ILE A 198 -3.09 17.30 -4.94
CA ILE A 198 -1.94 17.46 -4.06
C ILE A 198 -0.77 16.60 -4.56
N THR A 199 -1.04 15.35 -4.92
CA THR A 199 -0.06 14.41 -5.49
C THR A 199 0.64 15.02 -6.71
N MET A 200 -0.11 15.63 -7.62
CA MET A 200 0.44 16.29 -8.81
C MET A 200 1.38 17.45 -8.46
N ILE A 201 1.01 18.29 -7.48
CA ILE A 201 1.85 19.40 -7.03
C ILE A 201 3.16 18.87 -6.44
N VAL A 202 3.09 17.83 -5.62
CA VAL A 202 4.26 17.19 -5.00
C VAL A 202 5.17 16.59 -6.07
N ILE A 203 4.62 15.81 -7.01
CA ILE A 203 5.36 15.24 -8.14
C ILE A 203 6.07 16.33 -8.92
N ALA A 204 5.38 17.41 -9.29
CA ALA A 204 5.96 18.50 -10.06
C ALA A 204 7.13 19.18 -9.32
N LYS A 205 7.04 19.34 -7.99
CA LYS A 205 8.15 19.85 -7.17
C LYS A 205 9.32 18.88 -7.12
N ILE A 206 9.07 17.60 -6.91
CA ILE A 206 10.13 16.58 -6.83
C ILE A 206 10.86 16.46 -8.17
N LYS A 207 10.15 16.44 -9.31
CA LYS A 207 10.78 16.45 -10.64
C LYS A 207 11.75 17.62 -10.83
N LYS A 208 11.40 18.81 -10.34
CA LYS A 208 12.27 20.00 -10.39
C LYS A 208 13.49 19.87 -9.48
N ILE A 209 13.32 19.34 -8.27
CA ILE A 209 14.41 19.19 -7.28
C ILE A 209 15.41 18.12 -7.75
N GLU A 210 14.91 16.98 -8.21
CA GLU A 210 15.71 15.87 -8.72
C GLU A 210 16.27 16.13 -10.11
N LYS A 211 15.68 17.08 -10.86
CA LYS A 211 15.94 17.32 -12.29
C LYS A 211 15.74 16.04 -13.12
N MET A 212 14.66 15.32 -12.81
CA MET A 212 14.35 14.02 -13.40
C MET A 212 12.89 13.88 -13.79
N ASP A 213 12.67 13.22 -14.93
CA ASP A 213 11.36 12.81 -15.41
C ASP A 213 11.51 11.54 -16.28
N TYR A 214 11.47 10.36 -15.66
CA TYR A 214 11.82 9.11 -16.35
C TYR A 214 10.67 8.56 -17.21
N TYR A 215 10.95 8.11 -18.44
CA TYR A 215 9.99 7.45 -19.32
C TYR A 215 10.43 6.02 -19.60
N ASP A 216 9.58 5.05 -19.24
CA ASP A 216 9.88 3.61 -19.26
C ASP A 216 9.84 2.95 -20.67
N TYR A 217 10.42 3.57 -21.70
CA TYR A 217 10.39 3.06 -23.08
C TYR A 217 11.03 1.68 -23.23
N ASN A 218 12.18 1.46 -22.58
CA ASN A 218 12.96 0.22 -22.65
C ASN A 218 12.91 -0.59 -21.35
N THR A 219 11.89 -0.38 -20.52
CA THR A 219 11.79 -1.04 -19.21
C THR A 219 11.19 -2.44 -19.35
N ASN A 220 11.86 -3.44 -18.78
CA ASN A 220 11.27 -4.77 -18.58
C ASN A 220 10.26 -4.69 -17.43
N PHE A 221 8.97 -4.84 -17.73
CA PHE A 221 7.88 -4.73 -16.76
C PHE A 221 7.63 -6.00 -15.92
N ASN A 222 8.48 -7.03 -16.03
CA ASN A 222 8.39 -8.21 -15.16
C ASN A 222 8.72 -7.81 -13.70
N PRO A 223 7.79 -8.02 -12.74
CA PRO A 223 8.01 -7.72 -11.32
C PRO A 223 9.23 -8.40 -10.69
N PHE A 224 9.68 -9.51 -11.28
CA PHE A 224 10.78 -10.34 -10.80
C PHE A 224 12.10 -10.11 -11.55
N ALA A 225 12.16 -9.19 -12.53
CA ALA A 225 13.39 -8.99 -13.28
C ALA A 225 14.50 -8.40 -12.38
N VAL A 226 15.66 -9.07 -12.37
CA VAL A 226 16.79 -8.85 -11.42
C VAL A 226 17.89 -7.93 -11.98
N LYS A 227 17.74 -7.31 -13.15
CA LYS A 227 18.75 -6.35 -13.64
C LYS A 227 18.73 -5.06 -12.80
N ILE A 228 19.59 -5.05 -11.77
CA ILE A 228 19.66 -4.01 -10.73
C ILE A 228 20.48 -2.79 -11.21
N TYR A 229 21.37 -2.95 -12.19
CA TYR A 229 22.11 -1.87 -12.85
C TYR A 229 22.08 -2.06 -14.37
N ASP A 230 22.24 -0.96 -15.11
CA ASP A 230 22.59 -1.02 -16.53
C ASP A 230 24.11 -1.19 -16.66
#